data_AF-A0A841L403-F1
#
_entry.id   AF-A0A841L403-F1
#
_cell.length_a   1.000
_cell.length_b   1.000
_cell.length_c   1.000
_cell.angle_alpha   90.00
_cell.angle_beta   90.00
_cell.angle_gamma   90.00
#
_symmetry.space_group_name_H-M   'P 1'
#
loop_
_entity.id
_entity.type
_entity.pdbx_description
1 polymer ?
#
loop_
_entity_poly.entity_id
_entity_poly.type
_entity_poly.pdbx_seq_one_letter_code
_entity_poly.pdbx_strand_id
1 'polypeptide(L)'
;MKNVYLLLLIMLITFGLIACQSNVDVNSSSKVEKSSYESGSYDKNYVELSKIKDNIWIHTSYENYNGIRTPSNGMLVLTSEGIVLIDTPWNNGQMKELLKLTQEVFNKEITTAIITHAHADRIGGIDTLIDNEIDVLSTSQTAKEAEKNGFATPEPKLDSNHTITIGNENFEIFYPGEGHSVDNITV
;
A
#
# COMPACT_ATOMS: atom_id res chain seq x y z
N MET A 1 41.02 -36.85 -57.05
CA MET A 1 40.15 -35.65 -56.92
C MET A 1 38.77 -35.94 -56.30
N LYS A 2 38.13 -37.09 -56.52
CA LYS A 2 36.81 -37.43 -55.91
C LYS A 2 36.84 -37.61 -54.37
N ASN A 3 37.96 -38.06 -53.79
CA ASN A 3 38.06 -38.30 -52.35
C ASN A 3 38.32 -37.04 -51.51
N VAL A 4 38.71 -35.92 -52.14
CA VAL A 4 38.94 -34.65 -51.45
C VAL A 4 37.60 -33.94 -51.20
N TYR A 5 36.67 -33.99 -52.15
CA TYR A 5 35.32 -33.46 -51.97
C TYR A 5 34.50 -34.27 -50.96
N LEU A 6 34.73 -35.58 -50.84
CA LEU A 6 34.04 -36.42 -49.86
C LEU A 6 34.50 -36.12 -48.42
N LEU A 7 35.78 -35.82 -48.20
CA LEU A 7 36.27 -35.37 -46.88
C LEU A 7 35.81 -33.94 -46.54
N LEU A 8 35.76 -33.04 -47.52
CA LEU A 8 35.25 -31.67 -47.33
C LEU A 8 33.74 -31.62 -47.06
N LEU A 9 32.95 -32.54 -47.63
CA LEU A 9 31.51 -32.63 -47.38
C LEU A 9 31.20 -33.18 -45.97
N ILE A 10 32.04 -34.06 -45.43
CA ILE A 10 31.88 -34.60 -44.07
C ILE A 10 32.25 -33.54 -43.01
N MET A 11 33.22 -32.66 -43.29
CA MET A 11 33.62 -31.59 -42.35
C MET A 11 32.62 -30.43 -42.25
N LEU A 12 31.75 -30.23 -43.26
CA LEU A 12 30.68 -29.23 -43.21
C LEU A 12 29.44 -29.70 -42.43
N ILE A 13 29.25 -31.01 -42.26
CA ILE A 13 28.09 -31.56 -41.54
C ILE A 13 28.35 -31.65 -40.03
N THR A 14 29.61 -31.69 -39.59
CA THR A 14 29.94 -31.77 -38.15
C THR A 14 29.96 -30.42 -37.43
N PHE A 15 29.95 -29.29 -38.14
CA PHE A 15 29.87 -27.95 -37.54
C PHE A 15 28.42 -27.45 -37.30
N GLY A 16 27.40 -28.22 -37.71
CA GLY A 16 25.99 -27.82 -37.61
C GLY A 16 25.23 -28.32 -36.38
N LEU A 17 25.87 -29.04 -35.45
CA LEU A 17 25.21 -29.68 -34.30
C LEU A 17 25.72 -29.22 -32.94
N ILE A 18 26.33 -28.04 -32.85
CA ILE A 18 26.40 -27.32 -31.58
C ILE A 18 25.28 -26.27 -31.60
N ALA A 19 24.05 -26.74 -31.74
CA ALA A 19 22.95 -26.03 -31.13
C ALA A 19 23.23 -26.11 -29.63
N CYS A 20 23.48 -24.96 -29.00
CA CYS A 20 23.49 -24.85 -27.55
C CYS A 20 22.15 -25.39 -27.03
N GLN A 21 22.12 -26.65 -26.62
CA GLN A 21 21.25 -27.05 -25.53
C GLN A 21 21.81 -26.39 -24.28
N SER A 22 21.49 -25.11 -24.10
CA SER A 22 21.30 -24.63 -22.74
C SER A 22 20.09 -25.41 -22.23
N ASN A 23 20.35 -26.50 -21.51
CA ASN A 23 19.43 -26.94 -20.47
C ASN A 23 19.34 -25.77 -19.50
N VAL A 24 18.46 -24.83 -19.80
CA VAL A 24 17.94 -23.95 -18.77
C VAL A 24 17.09 -24.90 -17.95
N ASP A 25 17.65 -25.34 -16.83
CA ASP A 25 16.83 -25.83 -15.74
C ASP A 25 15.85 -24.70 -15.44
N VAL A 26 14.64 -24.76 -16.02
CA VAL A 26 13.48 -23.95 -15.62
C VAL A 26 12.99 -24.53 -14.29
N ASN A 27 13.90 -24.59 -13.32
CA ASN A 27 13.60 -24.58 -11.92
C ASN A 27 14.09 -23.25 -11.33
N SER A 28 13.98 -22.17 -12.12
CA SER A 28 13.77 -20.87 -11.50
C SER A 28 12.32 -20.87 -11.03
N SER A 29 12.14 -21.29 -9.77
CA SER A 29 11.09 -20.73 -8.95
C SER A 29 11.33 -19.22 -8.84
N SER A 30 11.13 -18.46 -9.92
CA SER A 30 10.71 -17.09 -9.77
C SER A 30 9.34 -17.22 -9.14
N LYS A 31 9.29 -17.23 -7.80
CA LYS A 31 8.08 -16.89 -7.08
C LYS A 31 7.67 -15.57 -7.70
N VAL A 32 6.60 -15.60 -8.51
CA VAL A 32 5.92 -14.38 -8.88
C VAL A 32 5.46 -13.83 -7.54
N GLU A 33 6.20 -12.88 -6.98
CA GLU A 33 5.75 -12.15 -5.80
C GLU A 33 4.39 -11.58 -6.18
N LYS A 34 3.36 -12.03 -5.47
CA LYS A 34 2.00 -11.54 -5.68
C LYS A 34 2.04 -10.03 -5.40
N SER A 35 1.94 -9.22 -6.45
CA SER A 35 2.12 -7.77 -6.37
C SER A 35 0.92 -7.03 -5.78
N SER A 36 -0.22 -7.72 -5.65
CA SER A 36 -1.44 -7.17 -5.06
C SER A 36 -2.16 -8.18 -4.17
N TYR A 37 -2.71 -7.68 -3.06
CA TYR A 37 -3.55 -8.43 -2.13
C TYR A 37 -4.88 -7.71 -1.99
N GLU A 38 -5.95 -8.43 -1.70
CA GLU A 38 -7.30 -7.84 -1.62
C GLU A 38 -8.14 -8.56 -0.57
N SER A 39 -9.11 -7.84 0.01
CA SER A 39 -10.13 -8.40 0.90
C SER A 39 -11.46 -7.64 0.75
N GLY A 40 -12.53 -8.23 1.25
CA GLY A 40 -13.89 -7.70 1.11
C GLY A 40 -14.54 -7.98 -0.24
N SER A 41 -15.83 -7.62 -0.35
CA SER A 41 -16.60 -7.76 -1.59
C SER A 41 -16.57 -6.47 -2.40
N TYR A 42 -16.39 -6.59 -3.72
CA TYR A 42 -16.20 -5.48 -4.68
C TYR A 42 -17.21 -4.33 -4.55
N ASP A 43 -18.48 -4.65 -4.27
CA ASP A 43 -19.59 -3.69 -4.16
C ASP A 43 -19.93 -3.30 -2.71
N LYS A 44 -19.09 -3.67 -1.74
CA LYS A 44 -19.35 -3.43 -0.31
C LYS A 44 -18.16 -2.83 0.41
N ASN A 45 -17.19 -3.67 0.77
CA ASN A 45 -16.10 -3.33 1.69
C ASN A 45 -14.73 -3.67 1.09
N TYR A 46 -14.61 -3.60 -0.23
CA TYR A 46 -13.39 -3.93 -0.95
C TYR A 46 -12.23 -2.99 -0.58
N VAL A 47 -11.08 -3.61 -0.31
CA VAL A 47 -9.79 -2.95 -0.16
C VAL A 47 -8.71 -3.78 -0.86
N GLU A 48 -7.77 -3.11 -1.50
CA GLU A 48 -6.61 -3.74 -2.15
C GLU A 48 -5.31 -3.12 -1.67
N LEU A 49 -4.23 -3.90 -1.69
CA LEU A 49 -2.86 -3.48 -1.38
C LEU A 49 -1.99 -3.59 -2.61
N SER A 50 -1.17 -2.57 -2.87
CA SER A 50 -0.15 -2.60 -3.92
C SER A 50 1.23 -2.20 -3.36
N LYS A 51 2.27 -2.97 -3.71
CA LYS A 51 3.63 -2.74 -3.21
C LYS A 51 4.28 -1.57 -3.94
N ILE A 52 4.85 -0.63 -3.19
CA ILE A 52 5.73 0.43 -3.73
C ILE A 52 7.20 0.04 -3.52
N LYS A 53 7.55 -0.34 -2.29
CA LYS A 53 8.83 -0.95 -1.91
C LYS A 53 8.63 -1.87 -0.71
N ASP A 54 9.70 -2.50 -0.22
CA ASP A 54 9.60 -3.55 0.81
C ASP A 54 8.79 -3.17 2.04
N ASN A 55 8.93 -1.94 2.54
CA ASN A 55 8.21 -1.45 3.71
C ASN A 55 7.12 -0.41 3.40
N ILE A 56 6.78 -0.16 2.13
CA ILE A 56 5.74 0.82 1.76
C ILE A 56 4.76 0.22 0.76
N TRP A 57 3.48 0.32 1.12
CA TRP A 57 2.36 -0.18 0.35
C TRP A 57 1.27 0.89 0.25
N ILE A 58 0.54 0.91 -0.86
CA ILE A 58 -0.67 1.70 -1.00
C ILE A 58 -1.86 0.79 -0.73
N HIS A 59 -2.79 1.25 0.11
CA HIS A 59 -4.13 0.66 0.16
C HIS A 59 -5.06 1.50 -0.71
N THR A 60 -5.92 0.84 -1.49
CA THR A 60 -6.94 1.49 -2.33
C THR A 60 -8.30 0.92 -1.97
N SER A 61 -9.27 1.81 -1.77
CA SER A 61 -10.66 1.49 -1.43
C SER A 61 -11.61 2.29 -2.30
N TYR A 62 -12.87 1.87 -2.38
CA TYR A 62 -13.84 2.47 -3.31
C TYR A 62 -15.17 2.76 -2.61
N GLU A 63 -15.76 3.92 -2.89
CA GLU A 63 -17.10 4.26 -2.44
C GLU A 63 -17.91 4.85 -3.58
N ASN A 64 -19.23 4.71 -3.51
CA ASN A 64 -20.13 5.35 -4.46
C ASN A 64 -20.33 6.82 -4.07
N TYR A 65 -19.49 7.69 -4.61
CA TYR A 65 -19.59 9.13 -4.41
C TYR A 65 -20.28 9.77 -5.62
N ASN A 66 -21.44 10.40 -5.41
CA ASN A 66 -22.25 11.03 -6.47
C ASN A 66 -22.57 10.09 -7.65
N GLY A 67 -22.83 8.82 -7.36
CA GLY A 67 -23.16 7.81 -8.37
C GLY A 67 -21.96 7.28 -9.16
N ILE A 68 -20.74 7.65 -8.77
CA ILE A 68 -19.50 7.20 -9.40
C ILE A 68 -18.69 6.42 -8.37
N ARG A 69 -18.26 5.20 -8.75
CA ARG A 69 -17.34 4.40 -7.95
C ARG A 69 -15.99 5.10 -7.91
N THR A 70 -15.69 5.73 -6.79
CA THR A 70 -14.55 6.64 -6.63
C THR A 70 -13.47 5.98 -5.79
N PRO A 71 -12.24 5.82 -6.31
CA PRO A 71 -11.14 5.28 -5.53
C PRO A 71 -10.62 6.31 -4.52
N SER A 72 -10.18 5.81 -3.36
CA SER A 72 -9.37 6.52 -2.38
C SER A 72 -8.10 5.71 -2.11
N ASN A 73 -6.95 6.40 -2.08
CA ASN A 73 -5.68 5.80 -1.72
C ASN A 73 -5.27 6.25 -0.32
N GLY A 74 -4.72 5.34 0.48
CA GLY A 74 -3.85 5.69 1.59
C GLY A 74 -2.59 4.82 1.57
N MET A 75 -1.75 4.95 2.59
CA MET A 75 -0.45 4.30 2.62
C MET A 75 -0.25 3.49 3.90
N LEU A 76 0.47 2.38 3.80
CA LEU A 76 0.96 1.60 4.91
C LEU A 76 2.48 1.66 4.92
N VAL A 77 3.04 2.03 6.06
CA VAL A 77 4.49 2.00 6.30
C VAL A 77 4.78 0.98 7.38
N LEU A 78 5.49 -0.09 7.00
CA LEU A 78 5.88 -1.16 7.90
C LEU A 78 7.11 -0.70 8.70
N THR A 79 6.96 -0.63 10.03
CA THR A 79 8.02 -0.26 10.96
C THR A 79 8.39 -1.45 11.86
N SER A 80 9.43 -1.28 12.68
CA SER A 80 9.78 -2.22 13.74
C SER A 80 8.73 -2.32 14.86
N GLU A 81 7.89 -1.30 15.04
CA GLU A 81 6.90 -1.22 16.14
C GLU A 81 5.46 -1.52 15.69
N GLY A 82 5.23 -1.75 14.40
CA GLY A 82 3.90 -1.97 13.85
C GLY A 82 3.76 -1.36 12.47
N ILE A 83 2.54 -1.29 11.96
CA ILE A 83 2.23 -0.59 10.72
C ILE A 83 1.69 0.80 11.05
N VAL A 84 2.27 1.82 10.42
CA VAL A 84 1.69 3.17 10.40
C VAL A 84 0.81 3.30 9.17
N LEU A 85 -0.48 3.56 9.41
CA LEU A 85 -1.47 3.86 8.39
C LEU A 85 -1.47 5.36 8.11
N ILE A 86 -1.48 5.76 6.85
CA ILE A 86 -1.75 7.13 6.43
C ILE A 86 -3.07 7.10 5.67
N ASP A 87 -4.06 7.78 6.24
CA ASP A 87 -5.47 7.77 5.85
C ASP A 87 -6.16 6.39 5.93
N THR A 88 -7.41 6.39 6.39
CA THR A 88 -8.28 5.21 6.39
C THR A 88 -8.94 4.99 5.03
N PRO A 89 -9.52 3.79 4.78
CA PRO A 89 -10.53 3.60 3.75
C PRO A 89 -11.78 4.46 3.98
N TRP A 90 -12.69 4.50 3.00
CA TRP A 90 -13.90 5.34 3.06
C TRP A 90 -14.83 5.07 4.25
N ASN A 91 -14.82 3.87 4.82
CA ASN A 91 -15.74 3.50 5.89
C ASN A 91 -15.18 2.41 6.83
N ASN A 92 -15.80 2.29 8.00
CA ASN A 92 -15.51 1.28 9.01
C ASN A 92 -15.52 -0.17 8.49
N GLY A 93 -16.39 -0.52 7.55
CA GLY A 93 -16.46 -1.86 6.97
C GLY A 93 -15.20 -2.21 6.16
N GLN A 94 -14.70 -1.25 5.40
CA GLN A 94 -13.45 -1.36 4.65
C GLN A 94 -12.23 -1.34 5.58
N MET A 95 -12.26 -0.51 6.64
CA MET A 95 -11.19 -0.49 7.64
C MET A 95 -11.00 -1.85 8.30
N LYS A 96 -12.10 -2.55 8.62
CA LYS A 96 -12.04 -3.93 9.16
C LYS A 96 -11.37 -4.92 8.19
N GLU A 97 -11.67 -4.82 6.90
CA GLU A 97 -11.01 -5.65 5.88
C GLU A 97 -9.54 -5.30 5.74
N LEU A 98 -9.17 -4.02 5.85
CA LEU A 98 -7.77 -3.58 5.80
C LEU A 98 -6.98 -4.13 7.00
N LEU A 99 -7.51 -4.05 8.23
CA LEU A 99 -6.88 -4.63 9.42
C LEU A 99 -6.64 -6.14 9.28
N LYS A 100 -7.66 -6.86 8.79
CA LYS A 100 -7.55 -8.30 8.50
C LYS A 100 -6.45 -8.56 7.46
N LEU A 101 -6.47 -7.81 6.35
CA LEU A 101 -5.54 -8.01 5.25
C LEU A 101 -4.09 -7.72 5.66
N THR A 102 -3.84 -6.69 6.47
CA THR A 102 -2.49 -6.41 6.98
C THR A 102 -1.98 -7.53 7.89
N GLN A 103 -2.85 -8.10 8.73
CA GLN A 103 -2.48 -9.24 9.57
C GLN A 103 -2.15 -10.49 8.73
N GLU A 104 -2.94 -10.78 7.70
CA GLU A 104 -2.73 -11.93 6.83
C GLU A 104 -1.46 -11.82 5.97
N VAL A 105 -1.16 -10.62 5.45
CA VAL A 105 -0.05 -10.41 4.50
C VAL A 105 1.27 -10.17 5.21
N PHE A 106 1.26 -9.39 6.30
CA PHE A 106 2.48 -8.93 6.96
C PHE A 106 2.71 -9.57 8.34
N ASN A 107 1.69 -10.24 8.90
CA ASN A 107 1.70 -10.71 10.29
C ASN A 107 2.09 -9.57 11.25
N LYS A 108 1.53 -8.38 11.01
CA LYS A 108 1.73 -7.14 11.75
C LYS A 108 0.41 -6.40 11.87
N GLU A 109 0.22 -5.77 13.02
CA GLU A 109 -0.94 -4.94 13.32
C GLU A 109 -0.68 -3.47 12.92
N ILE A 110 -1.75 -2.76 12.59
CA ILE A 110 -1.74 -1.30 12.50
C ILE A 110 -1.78 -0.76 13.92
N THR A 111 -0.78 0.01 14.32
CA THR A 111 -0.65 0.54 15.69
C THR A 111 -0.86 2.05 15.73
N THR A 112 -0.67 2.73 14.61
CA THR A 112 -0.85 4.18 14.51
C THR A 112 -1.46 4.53 13.16
N ALA A 113 -2.38 5.50 13.16
CA ALA A 113 -2.91 6.12 11.96
C ALA A 113 -2.62 7.62 11.96
N ILE A 114 -2.26 8.17 10.81
CA ILE A 114 -2.11 9.61 10.56
C ILE A 114 -3.22 10.02 9.60
N ILE A 115 -4.06 10.97 10.01
CA ILE A 115 -5.16 11.49 9.20
C ILE A 115 -4.72 12.79 8.54
N THR A 116 -4.74 12.83 7.21
CA THR A 116 -4.24 13.98 6.45
C THR A 116 -5.22 15.14 6.35
N HIS A 117 -6.53 14.85 6.42
CA HIS A 117 -7.61 15.84 6.54
C HIS A 117 -8.95 15.17 6.87
N ALA A 118 -9.97 15.95 7.23
CA ALA A 118 -11.25 15.47 7.76
C ALA A 118 -12.35 15.18 6.71
N HIS A 119 -12.01 14.56 5.58
CA HIS A 119 -12.99 13.99 4.65
C HIS A 119 -13.16 12.47 4.82
N ALA A 120 -14.32 11.93 4.42
CA ALA A 120 -14.67 10.53 4.62
C ALA A 120 -13.66 9.53 4.00
N ASP A 121 -13.05 9.90 2.87
CA ASP A 121 -12.01 9.11 2.20
C ASP A 121 -10.67 9.08 2.95
N ARG A 122 -10.56 9.82 4.05
CA ARG A 122 -9.39 9.87 4.93
C ARG A 122 -9.69 9.38 6.33
N ILE A 123 -10.86 9.71 6.87
CA ILE A 123 -11.22 9.48 8.28
C ILE A 123 -12.43 8.55 8.45
N GLY A 124 -13.06 8.09 7.38
CA GLY A 124 -14.31 7.32 7.45
C GLY A 124 -14.19 5.97 8.17
N GLY A 125 -12.97 5.44 8.34
CA GLY A 125 -12.68 4.26 9.14
C GLY A 125 -12.35 4.51 10.61
N ILE A 126 -12.46 5.74 11.12
CA ILE A 126 -11.90 6.12 12.43
C ILE A 126 -12.51 5.36 13.62
N ASP A 127 -13.81 5.07 13.62
CA ASP A 127 -14.42 4.36 14.76
C ASP A 127 -13.82 2.96 14.90
N THR A 128 -13.54 2.30 13.77
CA THR A 128 -12.86 1.00 13.77
C THR A 128 -11.45 1.10 14.33
N LEU A 129 -10.73 2.20 14.07
CA LEU A 129 -9.41 2.40 14.66
C LEU A 129 -9.51 2.54 16.18
N ILE A 130 -10.42 3.39 16.66
CA ILE A 130 -10.63 3.65 18.10
C ILE A 130 -11.10 2.38 18.81
N ASP A 131 -12.05 1.64 18.24
CA ASP A 131 -12.56 0.38 18.78
C ASP A 131 -11.48 -0.70 18.91
N ASN A 132 -10.38 -0.59 18.15
CA ASN A 132 -9.23 -1.50 18.19
C ASN A 132 -8.02 -0.88 18.91
N GLU A 133 -8.22 0.19 19.69
CA GLU A 133 -7.18 0.85 20.49
C GLU A 133 -5.96 1.33 19.66
N ILE A 134 -6.20 1.72 18.40
CA ILE A 134 -5.18 2.26 17.50
C ILE A 134 -5.03 3.76 17.75
N ASP A 135 -3.79 4.23 17.93
CA ASP A 135 -3.49 5.67 18.07
C ASP A 135 -3.85 6.41 16.77
N VAL A 136 -4.74 7.40 16.83
CA VAL A 136 -5.15 8.18 15.65
C VAL A 136 -4.63 9.61 15.77
N LEU A 137 -3.62 9.95 14.98
CA LEU A 137 -2.92 11.23 15.03
C LEU A 137 -3.40 12.19 13.93
N SER A 138 -3.47 13.46 14.24
CA SER A 138 -3.85 14.53 13.31
C SER A 138 -3.30 15.90 13.75
N THR A 139 -3.55 16.93 12.94
CA THR A 139 -3.40 18.33 13.37
C THR A 139 -4.60 18.77 14.22
N SER A 140 -4.45 19.84 15.00
CA SER A 140 -5.59 20.48 15.69
C SER A 140 -6.69 20.91 14.72
N GLN A 141 -6.32 21.33 13.51
CA GLN A 141 -7.29 21.77 12.52
C GLN A 141 -8.11 20.60 11.96
N THR A 142 -7.47 19.46 11.69
CA THR A 142 -8.14 18.23 11.27
C THR A 142 -9.05 17.69 12.36
N ALA A 143 -8.60 17.68 13.62
CA ALA A 143 -9.43 17.27 14.75
C ALA A 143 -10.72 18.11 14.86
N LYS A 144 -10.60 19.44 14.66
CA LYS A 144 -11.73 20.36 14.67
C LYS A 144 -12.69 20.14 13.49
N GLU A 145 -12.17 19.94 12.28
CA GLU A 145 -13.01 19.68 11.11
C GLU A 145 -13.68 18.29 11.20
N ALA A 146 -13.02 17.29 11.81
CA ALA A 146 -13.61 15.97 12.07
C ALA A 146 -14.84 16.06 12.98
N GLU A 147 -14.74 16.76 14.10
CA GLU A 147 -15.86 17.01 15.02
C GLU A 147 -17.02 17.72 14.30
N LYS A 148 -16.71 18.77 13.53
CA LYS A 148 -17.70 19.52 12.73
C LYS A 148 -18.40 18.65 11.68
N ASN A 149 -17.69 17.68 11.11
CA ASN A 149 -18.23 16.76 10.11
C ASN A 149 -18.90 15.52 10.74
N GLY A 150 -18.94 15.42 12.07
CA GLY A 150 -19.62 14.34 12.80
C GLY A 150 -18.83 13.04 12.91
N PHE A 151 -17.52 13.08 12.68
CA PHE A 151 -16.63 11.95 12.94
C PHE A 151 -16.15 11.94 14.39
N ALA A 152 -15.63 10.81 14.86
CA ALA A 152 -14.82 10.79 16.07
C ALA A 152 -13.62 11.73 15.92
N THR A 153 -13.17 12.31 17.03
CA THR A 153 -12.08 13.30 17.00
C THR A 153 -10.72 12.60 17.11
N PRO A 154 -9.86 12.67 16.09
CA PRO A 154 -8.48 12.18 16.17
C PRO A 154 -7.65 13.06 17.12
N GLU A 155 -6.55 12.52 17.62
CA GLU A 155 -5.68 13.20 18.58
C GLU A 155 -4.86 14.32 17.90
N PRO A 156 -4.93 15.57 18.39
CA PRO A 156 -4.23 16.71 17.80
C PRO A 156 -2.77 16.75 18.28
N LYS A 157 -1.95 15.82 17.77
CA LYS A 157 -0.55 15.61 18.20
C LYS A 157 0.50 16.08 17.18
N LEU A 158 0.07 16.55 15.99
CA LEU A 158 0.98 16.83 14.87
C LEU A 158 1.30 18.33 14.66
N ASP A 159 0.78 19.25 15.47
CA ASP A 159 0.98 20.69 15.24
C ASP A 159 2.39 21.18 15.59
N SER A 160 3.04 20.57 16.58
CA SER A 160 4.30 21.05 17.15
C SER A 160 5.54 20.41 16.54
N ASN A 161 5.39 19.20 15.98
CA ASN A 161 6.50 18.41 15.47
C ASN A 161 6.28 18.12 13.99
N HIS A 162 7.13 18.70 13.13
CA HIS A 162 7.13 18.39 11.70
C HIS A 162 7.76 17.02 11.39
N THR A 163 8.31 16.33 12.38
CA THR A 163 8.80 14.96 12.21
C THR A 163 8.44 14.14 13.42
N ILE A 164 7.86 12.97 13.19
CA ILE A 164 7.64 11.94 14.21
C ILE A 164 8.39 10.67 13.83
N THR A 165 8.92 9.99 14.83
CA THR A 165 9.62 8.71 14.66
C THR A 165 8.76 7.61 15.26
N ILE A 166 8.48 6.57 14.49
CA ILE A 166 7.74 5.38 14.93
C ILE A 166 8.57 4.16 14.53
N GLY A 167 9.03 3.40 15.51
CA GLY A 167 10.04 2.37 15.30
C GLY A 167 11.30 2.91 14.61
N ASN A 168 11.62 2.35 13.45
CA ASN A 168 12.81 2.67 12.67
C ASN A 168 12.56 3.63 11.49
N GLU A 169 11.37 4.23 11.39
CA GLU A 169 10.97 5.12 10.29
C GLU A 169 10.69 6.54 10.82
N ASN A 170 10.97 7.54 9.99
CA ASN A 170 10.66 8.95 10.25
C ASN A 170 9.58 9.42 9.28
N PHE A 171 8.60 10.15 9.80
CA PHE A 171 7.49 10.71 9.04
C PHE A 171 7.56 12.23 9.13
N GLU A 172 7.73 12.90 7.99
CA GLU A 172 7.75 14.36 7.94
C GLU A 172 6.33 14.86 7.67
N ILE A 173 5.78 15.64 8.61
CA ILE A 173 4.45 16.20 8.52
C ILE A 173 4.56 17.65 8.09
N PHE A 174 3.89 18.00 6.99
CA PHE A 174 3.94 19.35 6.45
C PHE A 174 2.55 19.88 6.11
N TYR A 175 2.22 21.06 6.66
CA TYR A 175 1.03 21.82 6.29
C TYR A 175 1.42 22.89 5.27
N PRO A 176 1.15 22.69 3.95
CA PRO A 176 1.52 23.66 2.91
C PRO A 176 0.60 24.89 2.86
N GLY A 177 -0.46 24.93 3.67
CA GLY A 177 -1.56 25.88 3.58
C GLY A 177 -2.82 25.25 2.97
N GLU A 178 -3.91 26.02 2.97
CA GLU A 178 -5.21 25.58 2.45
C GLU A 178 -5.12 25.22 0.96
N GLY A 179 -5.80 24.13 0.57
CA GLY A 179 -5.80 23.64 -0.80
C GLY A 179 -7.05 22.82 -1.10
N HIS A 180 -6.92 21.49 -1.05
CA HIS A 180 -8.07 20.59 -1.19
C HIS A 180 -9.07 20.78 -0.04
N SER A 181 -8.55 20.95 1.17
CA SER A 181 -9.32 21.30 2.36
C SER A 181 -8.58 22.39 3.14
N VAL A 182 -9.25 22.94 4.15
CA VAL A 182 -8.63 23.94 5.03
C VAL A 182 -7.56 23.34 5.95
N ASP A 183 -7.58 22.03 6.14
CA ASP A 183 -6.78 21.28 7.13
C ASP A 183 -5.78 20.30 6.50
N ASN A 184 -5.62 20.30 5.16
CA ASN A 184 -4.80 19.30 4.47
C ASN A 184 -3.31 19.33 4.88
N ILE A 185 -2.75 18.16 5.22
CA ILE A 185 -1.31 17.97 5.37
C ILE A 185 -0.75 16.98 4.34
N THR A 186 0.56 17.02 4.14
CA THR A 186 1.33 15.99 3.44
C THR A 186 2.21 15.22 4.42
N VAL A 187 2.47 13.95 4.11
CA VAL A 187 3.33 13.02 4.85
C VAL A 187 4.35 12.40 3.90
#